data_AF-A0A2V9CDT2-F1
#
_entry.id   AF-A0A2V9CDT2-F1
#
_cell.length_a   1.000
_cell.length_b   1.000
_cell.length_c   1.000
_cell.angle_alpha   90.00
_cell.angle_beta   90.00
_cell.angle_gamma   90.00
#
_symmetry.space_group_name_H-M   'P 1'
#
loop_
_entity.id
_entity.type
_entity.pdbx_description
1 polymer ?
#
loop_
_entity_poly.entity_id
_entity_poly.type
_entity_poly.pdbx_seq_one_letter_code
_entity_poly.pdbx_strand_id
1 'polypeptide(L)'
;MTQPAMIKACQRHAFHVAVVGQEETPENKKSVFALVRQHCPSTKILEVYAIEVGRTLKGADDWLALPKQEPTELIERVATLLRRDPPAVRDSPQ
;
A
#
# COMPACT_ATOMS: atom_id res chain seq x y z
N MET A 1 -8.51 -2.97 -13.26
CA MET A 1 -8.15 -1.59 -13.69
C MET A 1 -7.10 -1.67 -14.79
N THR A 2 -7.11 -0.81 -15.82
CA THR A 2 -6.08 -0.85 -16.88
C THR A 2 -4.89 0.04 -16.53
N GLN A 3 -3.68 -0.32 -17.00
CA GLN A 3 -2.47 0.47 -16.81
C GLN A 3 -2.62 1.95 -17.24
N PRO A 4 -3.19 2.28 -18.43
CA PRO A 4 -3.35 3.68 -18.84
C PRO A 4 -4.27 4.49 -17.93
N ALA A 5 -5.31 3.86 -17.36
CA ALA A 5 -6.22 4.54 -16.44
C ALA A 5 -5.52 4.90 -15.13
N MET A 6 -4.69 4.00 -14.60
CA MET A 6 -3.97 4.24 -13.36
C MET A 6 -2.87 5.30 -13.51
N ILE A 7 -2.15 5.32 -14.64
CA ILE A 7 -1.18 6.38 -14.95
C ILE A 7 -1.89 7.74 -15.00
N LYS A 8 -3.02 7.83 -15.71
CA LYS A 8 -3.82 9.06 -15.77
C LYS A 8 -4.33 9.48 -14.38
N ALA A 9 -4.74 8.54 -13.54
CA ALA A 9 -5.16 8.84 -12.18
C ALA A 9 -4.00 9.42 -11.36
N CYS A 10 -2.82 8.80 -11.41
CA CYS A 10 -1.61 9.29 -10.73
C CYS A 10 -1.16 10.69 -11.19
N GLN A 11 -1.35 11.00 -12.48
CA GLN A 11 -1.05 12.33 -13.01
C GLN A 11 -2.04 13.41 -12.58
N ARG A 12 -3.29 13.03 -12.29
CA ARG A 12 -4.39 13.96 -12.00
C ARG A 12 -4.65 14.14 -10.51
N HIS A 13 -4.26 13.17 -9.69
CA HIS A 13 -4.59 13.13 -8.27
C HIS A 13 -3.37 12.77 -7.44
N ALA A 14 -3.20 13.48 -6.33
CA ALA A 14 -2.25 13.11 -5.30
C ALA A 14 -2.92 12.12 -4.32
N PHE A 15 -2.66 10.83 -4.50
CA PHE A 15 -3.13 9.81 -3.57
C PHE A 15 -2.19 9.72 -2.37
N HIS A 16 -2.77 9.66 -1.18
CA HIS A 16 -1.98 9.46 0.03
C HIS A 16 -1.70 7.98 0.28
N VAL A 17 -2.70 7.12 0.05
CA VAL A 17 -2.61 5.67 0.25
C VAL A 17 -3.23 4.94 -0.94
N ALA A 18 -2.55 3.92 -1.46
CA ALA A 18 -3.06 2.95 -2.40
C ALA A 18 -3.26 1.60 -1.68
N VAL A 19 -4.49 1.12 -1.65
CA VAL A 19 -4.84 -0.19 -1.09
C VAL A 19 -4.84 -1.21 -2.21
N VAL A 20 -3.96 -2.21 -2.14
CA VAL A 20 -3.85 -3.28 -3.15
C VAL A 20 -4.50 -4.53 -2.59
N GLY A 21 -5.70 -4.84 -3.09
CA GLY A 21 -6.59 -5.89 -2.58
C GLY A 21 -6.14 -7.33 -2.85
N GLN A 22 -6.74 -8.28 -2.13
CA GLN A 22 -6.47 -9.71 -2.27
C GLN A 22 -6.98 -10.33 -3.58
N GLU A 23 -7.98 -9.71 -4.23
CA GLU A 23 -8.59 -10.23 -5.47
C GLU A 23 -7.66 -10.12 -6.68
N GLU A 24 -6.62 -9.29 -6.56
CA GLU A 24 -5.58 -9.20 -7.58
C GLU A 24 -4.62 -10.38 -7.48
N THR A 25 -4.31 -10.98 -8.63
CA THR A 25 -3.26 -12.01 -8.72
C THR A 25 -1.92 -11.45 -8.27
N PRO A 26 -0.97 -12.29 -7.79
CA PRO A 26 0.36 -11.83 -7.39
C PRO A 26 1.08 -11.00 -8.48
N GLU A 27 0.90 -11.35 -9.75
CA GLU A 27 1.46 -10.65 -10.91
C GLU A 27 0.83 -9.27 -11.09
N ASN A 28 -0.50 -9.17 -10.94
CA ASN A 28 -1.21 -7.90 -11.00
C ASN A 28 -0.80 -6.99 -9.83
N LYS A 29 -0.71 -7.53 -8.62
CA LYS A 29 -0.23 -6.77 -7.45
C LYS A 29 1.14 -6.15 -7.71
N LYS A 30 2.09 -6.93 -8.23
CA LYS A 30 3.44 -6.44 -8.56
C LYS A 30 3.41 -5.37 -9.64
N SER A 31 2.56 -5.55 -10.66
CA SER A 31 2.38 -4.56 -11.73
C SER A 31 1.80 -3.25 -11.20
N VAL A 32 0.80 -3.33 -10.32
CA VAL A 32 0.22 -2.15 -9.64
C VAL A 32 1.26 -1.45 -8.78
N PHE A 33 2.00 -2.21 -7.98
CA PHE A 33 3.09 -1.68 -7.16
C PHE A 33 4.11 -0.90 -7.99
N ALA A 34 4.61 -1.48 -9.08
CA ALA A 34 5.59 -0.83 -9.94
C ALA A 34 5.06 0.49 -10.52
N LEU A 35 3.81 0.49 -10.99
CA LEU A 35 3.19 1.69 -11.57
C LEU A 35 2.93 2.79 -10.53
N VAL A 36 2.47 2.43 -9.32
CA VAL A 36 2.29 3.40 -8.24
C VAL A 36 3.64 4.00 -7.85
N ARG A 37 4.70 3.19 -7.67
CA ARG A 37 6.03 3.72 -7.34
C ARG A 37 6.60 4.62 -8.44
N GLN A 38 6.30 4.34 -9.71
CA GLN A 38 6.79 5.12 -10.84
C GLN A 38 6.01 6.44 -11.04
N HIS A 39 4.68 6.43 -10.90
CA HIS A 39 3.83 7.55 -11.29
C HIS A 39 3.18 8.29 -10.12
N CYS A 40 3.15 7.66 -8.94
CA CYS A 40 2.61 8.17 -7.67
C CYS A 40 3.65 7.97 -6.53
N PRO A 41 4.89 8.50 -6.65
CA PRO A 41 5.98 8.11 -5.75
C PRO A 41 5.76 8.46 -4.27
N SER A 42 4.93 9.47 -3.97
CA SER A 42 4.58 9.86 -2.60
C SER A 42 3.46 9.03 -1.98
N THR A 43 2.76 8.22 -2.78
CA THR A 43 1.66 7.38 -2.30
C THR A 43 2.20 6.20 -1.49
N LYS A 44 1.70 6.06 -0.27
CA LYS A 44 1.96 4.89 0.58
C LYS A 44 1.15 3.69 0.07
N ILE A 45 1.71 2.50 0.11
CA ILE A 45 1.07 1.28 -0.41
C ILE A 45 0.73 0.36 0.76
N LEU A 46 -0.55 0.03 0.91
CA LEU A 46 -1.04 -1.00 1.83
C LEU A 46 -1.40 -2.25 1.02
N GLU A 47 -0.68 -3.35 1.24
CA GLU A 47 -1.10 -4.64 0.67
C GLU A 47 -2.13 -5.30 1.60
N VAL A 48 -3.28 -5.65 1.04
CA VAL A 48 -4.22 -6.58 1.66
C VAL A 48 -3.97 -7.98 1.08
N TYR A 49 -3.75 -8.95 1.95
CA TYR A 49 -3.38 -10.30 1.55
C TYR A 49 -4.10 -11.37 2.37
N ALA A 50 -4.41 -12.49 1.75
CA ALA A 50 -4.94 -13.64 2.46
C ALA A 50 -3.80 -14.38 3.17
N ILE A 51 -4.01 -14.80 4.42
CA ILE A 51 -2.97 -15.39 5.27
C ILE A 51 -2.27 -16.57 4.59
N GLU A 52 -3.03 -17.41 3.88
CA GLU A 52 -2.55 -18.59 3.17
C GLU A 52 -1.65 -18.28 1.97
N VAL A 53 -1.83 -17.10 1.34
CA VAL A 53 -0.98 -16.64 0.23
C VAL A 53 0.25 -15.92 0.76
N GLY A 54 0.11 -15.20 1.87
CA GLY A 54 1.15 -14.38 2.43
C GLY A 54 1.37 -13.07 1.66
N ARG A 55 2.41 -12.33 2.06
CA ARG A 55 2.72 -10.99 1.54
C ARG A 55 3.38 -11.11 0.16
N THR A 56 2.76 -10.53 -0.87
CA THR A 56 3.33 -10.49 -2.22
C THR A 56 4.26 -9.30 -2.42
N LEU A 57 3.90 -8.15 -1.85
CA LEU A 57 4.56 -6.87 -2.06
C LEU A 57 5.51 -6.57 -0.91
N LYS A 58 6.72 -7.15 -0.95
CA LYS A 58 7.75 -6.95 0.11
C LYS A 58 8.17 -5.48 0.31
N GLY A 59 7.92 -4.61 -0.66
CA GLY A 59 8.20 -3.17 -0.59
C GLY A 59 6.98 -2.28 -0.32
N ALA A 60 5.84 -2.87 0.06
CA ALA A 60 4.69 -2.09 0.54
C ALA A 60 5.06 -1.35 1.85
N ASP A 61 4.36 -0.25 2.12
CA ASP A 61 4.58 0.55 3.33
C ASP A 61 3.90 -0.07 4.57
N ASP A 62 2.82 -0.84 4.39
CA ASP A 62 2.24 -1.70 5.41
C ASP A 62 1.50 -2.90 4.79
N TRP A 63 1.13 -3.89 5.60
CA TRP A 63 0.41 -5.09 5.19
C TRP A 63 -0.74 -5.41 6.14
N LEU A 64 -1.89 -5.78 5.56
CA LEU A 64 -3.06 -6.24 6.28
C LEU A 64 -3.43 -7.66 5.86
N ALA A 65 -3.32 -8.60 6.79
CA ALA A 65 -3.72 -9.99 6.59
C ALA A 65 -5.25 -10.15 6.73
N LEU A 66 -5.88 -10.99 5.90
CA LEU A 66 -7.27 -11.44 6.00
C LEU A 66 -7.33 -12.96 6.28
N PRO A 67 -8.38 -13.50 6.93
CA PRO A 67 -9.67 -12.87 7.23
C PRO A 67 -9.62 -12.12 8.54
N LYS A 68 -9.72 -10.80 8.49
CA LYS A 68 -10.06 -10.02 9.66
C LYS A 68 -11.52 -9.65 9.56
N GLN A 69 -12.26 -10.07 10.58
CA GLN A 69 -13.72 -10.02 10.63
C GLN A 69 -14.26 -8.58 10.72
N GLU A 70 -13.38 -7.59 10.93
CA GLU A 70 -13.76 -6.21 11.18
C GLU A 70 -13.15 -5.21 10.18
N PRO A 71 -13.97 -4.38 9.51
CA PRO A 71 -13.52 -3.28 8.67
C PRO A 71 -12.65 -2.24 9.42
N THR A 72 -12.74 -2.20 10.75
CA THR A 72 -12.07 -1.23 11.62
C THR A 72 -10.56 -1.21 11.41
N GLU A 73 -9.92 -2.38 11.27
CA GLU A 73 -8.46 -2.40 11.15
C GLU A 73 -7.97 -1.82 9.82
N LEU A 74 -8.71 -1.99 8.72
CA LEU A 74 -8.37 -1.34 7.45
C LEU A 74 -8.34 0.19 7.62
N ILE A 75 -9.34 0.73 8.32
CA ILE A 75 -9.44 2.17 8.60
C ILE A 75 -8.24 2.61 9.45
N GLU A 76 -7.90 1.87 10.49
CA GLU A 76 -6.77 2.18 11.37
C GLU A 76 -5.42 2.14 10.64
N ARG A 77 -5.22 1.16 9.75
CA ARG A 77 -4.01 1.02 8.94
C ARG A 77 -3.85 2.19 7.97
N VAL A 78 -4.92 2.53 7.26
CA VAL A 78 -4.94 3.71 6.38
C VAL A 78 -4.67 4.98 7.19
N ALA A 79 -5.33 5.18 8.33
CA ALA A 79 -5.10 6.34 9.18
C ALA A 79 -3.66 6.42 9.69
N THR A 80 -3.04 5.27 9.99
CA THR A 80 -1.64 5.20 10.43
C THR A 80 -0.67 5.57 9.31
N LEU A 81 -0.91 5.11 8.08
CA LEU A 81 -0.11 5.51 6.91
C LEU A 81 -0.23 7.00 6.55
N LEU A 82 -1.34 7.64 6.93
CA LEU A 82 -1.56 9.08 6.74
C LEU A 82 -0.87 9.94 7.79
N ARG A 83 -0.57 9.39 8.97
CA ARG A 83 0.20 10.11 9.98
C ARG A 83 1.62 10.29 9.44
N ARG A 84 2.11 11.52 9.43
CA ARG A 84 3.52 11.80 9.11
C ARG A 84 4.38 10.95 10.02
N ASP A 85 5.36 10.23 9.45
CA ASP A 85 6.43 9.61 10.23
C ASP A 85 6.94 10.68 11.22
N PRO A 86 6.95 10.43 12.55
CA PRO A 86 7.87 11.18 13.40
C PRO A 86 9.25 11.03 12.75
N PRO A 87 10.05 12.10 12.64
CA PRO A 87 11.41 11.98 12.13
C PRO A 87 12.07 10.83 12.88
N ALA A 88 12.59 9.85 12.13
CA ALA A 88 13.24 8.67 12.69
C ALA A 88 14.11 9.10 13.85
N VAL A 89 13.76 8.68 15.07
CA VAL A 89 14.67 8.77 16.21
C VAL A 89 15.83 7.90 15.81
N ARG A 90 16.86 8.55 15.27
CA ARG A 90 18.17 7.93 15.06
C ARG A 90 18.68 7.71 16.47
N ASP A 91 18.43 6.52 17.01
CA ASP A 91 19.19 6.02 18.16
C ASP A 91 20.67 6.08 17.76
N SER A 92 21.34 7.15 18.20
CA SER A 92 22.79 7.22 18.26
C SER A 92 23.17 6.78 19.66
N PRO A 93 24.06 5.79 19.81
CA PRO A 93 24.42 5.28 21.11
C PRO A 93 25.33 6.28 21.84
N GLN A 94 25.06 6.50 23.12
CA GLN A 94 26.06 6.90 24.11
C GLN A 94 25.93 5.99 25.33
#